data_AF-A0A9C9N1L6-F1
#
_entry.id   AF-A0A9C9N1L6-F1
#
_cell.length_a   1.000
_cell.length_b   1.000
_cell.length_c   1.000
_cell.angle_alpha   90.00
_cell.angle_beta   90.00
_cell.angle_gamma   90.00
#
_symmetry.space_group_name_H-M   'P 1'
#
loop_
_entity.id
_entity.type
_entity.pdbx_description
1 polymer ?
#
loop_
_entity_poly.entity_id
_entity_poly.type
_entity_poly.pdbx_seq_one_letter_code
_entity_poly.pdbx_strand_id
1 'polypeptide(L)'
;MNTQSAAATLLAVTNMEVLARNAAASDRPVVATTGDGVTALLLQSRLHAVYQRLGLIEDYNPLLTQMTGPTPYSYAAGAMPLLHDEHISVNIVTGKVGIEGALLAEAGRRENAFFIGASTDPSGQAVLYPVSDQPLIGEEMFATRAILEPDQPASTASVKTQDVLRIVLCVAMLGGALLKLVGAL
;
A
#
# COMPACT_ATOMS: atom_id res chain seq x y z
N MET A 1 -0.04 -11.87 14.46
CA MET A 1 -0.30 -10.85 13.42
C MET A 1 -1.79 -10.68 13.26
N ASN A 2 -2.30 -9.45 13.38
CA ASN A 2 -3.71 -9.15 13.10
C ASN A 2 -3.96 -9.34 11.59
N THR A 3 -5.02 -10.03 11.19
CA THR A 3 -5.28 -10.39 9.77
C THR A 3 -5.35 -9.18 8.84
N GLN A 4 -5.92 -8.07 9.32
CA GLN A 4 -5.97 -6.80 8.58
C GLN A 4 -4.58 -6.21 8.30
N SER A 5 -3.64 -6.36 9.24
CA SER A 5 -2.26 -5.88 9.07
C SER A 5 -1.53 -6.70 8.02
N ALA A 6 -1.75 -8.01 7.96
CA ALA A 6 -1.12 -8.88 6.98
C ALA A 6 -1.61 -8.59 5.55
N ALA A 7 -2.90 -8.33 5.38
CA ALA A 7 -3.48 -7.95 4.09
C ALA A 7 -2.90 -6.63 3.56
N ALA A 8 -2.78 -5.62 4.44
CA ALA A 8 -2.20 -4.32 4.07
C ALA A 8 -0.71 -4.44 3.71
N THR A 9 0.06 -5.24 4.46
CA THR A 9 1.47 -5.52 4.13
C THR A 9 1.62 -6.18 2.77
N LEU A 10 0.81 -7.21 2.48
CA LEU A 10 0.88 -7.90 1.19
C LEU A 10 0.53 -6.96 0.04
N LEU A 11 -0.47 -6.12 0.22
CA LEU A 11 -0.86 -5.08 -0.73
C LEU A 11 0.27 -4.07 -0.98
N ALA A 12 0.97 -3.63 0.07
CA ALA A 12 2.13 -2.75 -0.07
C ALA A 12 3.22 -3.40 -0.92
N VAL A 13 3.52 -4.67 -0.68
CA VAL A 13 4.50 -5.45 -1.45
C VAL A 13 4.09 -5.59 -2.91
N THR A 14 2.82 -5.92 -3.20
CA THR A 14 2.36 -6.07 -4.59
C THR A 14 2.32 -4.74 -5.33
N ASN A 15 1.92 -3.65 -4.68
CA ASN A 15 2.00 -2.30 -5.24
C ASN A 15 3.44 -1.89 -5.54
N MET A 16 4.37 -2.19 -4.62
CA MET A 16 5.80 -1.98 -4.83
C MET A 16 6.31 -2.75 -6.06
N GLU A 17 5.94 -4.02 -6.24
CA GLU A 17 6.35 -4.79 -7.42
C GLU A 17 5.86 -4.18 -8.74
N VAL A 18 4.63 -3.66 -8.74
CA VAL A 18 4.04 -2.96 -9.89
C VAL A 18 4.83 -1.70 -10.19
N LEU A 19 5.06 -0.86 -9.19
CA LEU A 19 5.82 0.38 -9.31
C LEU A 19 7.26 0.10 -9.76
N ALA A 20 7.90 -0.93 -9.19
CA ALA A 20 9.27 -1.29 -9.52
C ALA A 20 9.38 -1.73 -10.98
N ARG A 21 8.41 -2.47 -11.51
CA ARG A 21 8.41 -2.80 -12.95
C ARG A 21 8.29 -1.56 -13.83
N ASN A 22 7.43 -0.62 -13.46
CA ASN A 22 7.18 0.58 -14.25
C ASN A 22 8.32 1.60 -14.14
N ALA A 23 9.01 1.65 -13.00
CA ALA A 23 10.09 2.59 -12.72
C ALA A 23 11.50 1.98 -12.88
N ALA A 24 11.64 0.69 -13.21
CA ALA A 24 12.96 0.05 -13.32
C ALA A 24 13.87 0.71 -14.38
N ALA A 25 13.28 1.24 -15.45
CA ALA A 25 13.99 1.99 -16.50
C ALA A 25 13.95 3.51 -16.29
N SER A 26 13.45 3.98 -15.15
CA SER A 26 13.40 5.39 -14.78
C SER A 26 14.71 5.80 -14.10
N ASP A 27 15.08 7.07 -14.21
CA ASP A 27 16.16 7.67 -13.42
C ASP A 27 15.83 7.73 -11.92
N ARG A 28 14.57 7.47 -11.55
CA ARG A 28 14.07 7.42 -10.17
C ARG A 28 13.51 6.03 -9.88
N PRO A 29 14.33 5.09 -9.36
CA PRO A 29 13.88 3.75 -9.03
C PRO A 29 12.96 3.76 -7.80
N VAL A 30 12.29 2.64 -7.54
CA VAL A 30 11.44 2.50 -6.36
C VAL A 30 12.28 2.31 -5.10
N VAL A 31 12.01 3.16 -4.11
CA VAL A 31 12.50 3.01 -2.73
C VAL A 31 11.36 2.47 -1.88
N ALA A 32 11.60 1.40 -1.13
CA ALA A 32 10.60 0.77 -0.27
C ALA A 32 11.09 0.63 1.17
N THR A 33 10.36 1.24 2.09
CA THR A 33 10.67 1.21 3.53
C THR A 33 9.61 0.46 4.32
N THR A 34 10.00 -0.12 5.45
CA THR A 34 9.06 -0.75 6.38
C THR A 34 9.51 -0.63 7.84
N GLY A 35 8.57 -0.77 8.76
CA GLY A 35 8.86 -0.90 10.19
C GLY A 35 9.00 -2.34 10.68
N ASP A 36 8.94 -3.33 9.78
CA ASP A 36 9.00 -4.76 10.12
C ASP A 36 10.09 -5.49 9.33
N GLY A 37 10.93 -6.26 10.03
CA GLY A 37 12.08 -6.93 9.43
C GLY A 37 11.70 -8.05 8.46
N VAL A 38 10.61 -8.77 8.73
CA VAL A 38 10.13 -9.84 7.84
C VAL A 38 9.64 -9.23 6.52
N THR A 39 8.91 -8.13 6.61
CA THR A 39 8.46 -7.35 5.45
C THR A 39 9.65 -6.79 4.67
N ALA A 40 10.72 -6.37 5.33
CA ALA A 40 11.91 -5.85 4.65
C ALA A 40 12.58 -6.91 3.79
N LEU A 41 12.76 -8.12 4.34
CA LEU A 41 13.29 -9.27 3.59
C LEU A 41 12.37 -9.66 2.43
N LEU A 42 11.06 -9.59 2.62
CA LEU A 42 10.09 -9.84 1.57
C LEU A 42 10.19 -8.80 0.44
N LEU A 43 10.23 -7.50 0.78
CA LEU A 43 10.41 -6.41 -0.19
C LEU A 43 11.69 -6.62 -1.01
N GLN A 44 12.82 -6.88 -0.33
CA GLN A 44 14.10 -7.13 -0.97
C GLN A 44 14.05 -8.33 -1.93
N SER A 45 13.47 -9.45 -1.49
CA SER A 45 13.32 -10.66 -2.31
C SER A 45 12.44 -10.42 -3.54
N ARG A 46 11.36 -9.65 -3.38
CA ARG A 46 10.45 -9.30 -4.49
C ARG A 46 11.09 -8.33 -5.46
N LEU A 47 11.78 -7.30 -4.97
CA LEU A 47 12.47 -6.33 -5.81
C LEU A 47 13.57 -7.02 -6.64
N HIS A 48 14.38 -7.87 -5.99
CA HIS A 48 15.39 -8.68 -6.68
C HIS A 48 14.77 -9.53 -7.81
N ALA A 49 13.65 -10.19 -7.54
CA ALA A 49 12.94 -10.99 -8.55
C ALA A 49 12.39 -10.14 -9.71
N VAL A 50 11.97 -8.90 -9.46
CA VAL A 50 11.54 -7.95 -10.50
C VAL A 50 12.71 -7.59 -11.40
N TYR A 51 13.84 -7.14 -10.83
CA TYR A 51 15.03 -6.79 -11.60
C TYR A 51 15.59 -7.98 -12.40
N GLN A 52 15.60 -9.17 -11.81
CA GLN A 52 16.01 -10.40 -12.48
C GLN A 52 15.12 -10.72 -13.70
N ARG A 53 13.79 -10.58 -13.58
CA ARG A 53 12.84 -10.83 -14.68
C ARG A 53 12.96 -9.82 -15.81
N LEU A 54 13.33 -8.58 -15.50
CA LEU A 54 13.55 -7.52 -16.47
C LEU A 54 14.93 -7.59 -17.14
N GLY A 55 15.82 -8.48 -16.68
CA GLY A 55 17.18 -8.56 -17.18
C GLY A 55 18.09 -7.40 -16.72
N LEU A 56 17.67 -6.65 -15.70
CA LEU A 56 18.36 -5.45 -15.19
C LEU A 56 19.12 -5.74 -13.89
N ILE A 57 19.55 -6.98 -13.68
CA ILE A 57 20.12 -7.40 -12.38
C ILE A 57 21.40 -6.64 -12.00
N GLU A 58 22.12 -6.10 -12.98
CA GLU A 58 23.32 -5.27 -12.76
C GLU A 58 22.98 -3.93 -12.09
N ASP A 59 21.76 -3.41 -12.32
CA ASP A 59 21.27 -2.16 -11.74
C ASP A 59 20.54 -2.38 -10.40
N TYR A 60 20.44 -3.63 -9.91
CA TYR A 60 19.77 -3.94 -8.66
C TYR A 60 20.57 -3.41 -7.46
N ASN A 61 19.98 -2.46 -6.73
CA ASN A 61 20.52 -1.96 -5.48
C ASN A 61 19.70 -2.47 -4.27
N PRO A 62 20.27 -3.34 -3.40
CA PRO A 62 19.56 -3.85 -2.23
C PRO A 62 19.26 -2.77 -1.17
N LEU A 63 19.95 -1.63 -1.20
CA LEU A 63 19.75 -0.54 -0.23
C LEU A 63 18.46 0.26 -0.49
N LEU A 64 17.86 0.11 -1.68
CA LEU A 64 16.55 0.71 -1.99
C LEU A 64 15.40 0.06 -1.21
N THR A 65 15.64 -1.08 -0.56
CA THR A 65 14.68 -1.73 0.33
C THR A 65 15.24 -1.83 1.73
N GLN A 66 14.60 -1.21 2.73
CA GLN A 66 15.12 -1.24 4.09
C GLN A 66 14.08 -1.12 5.19
N MET A 67 14.44 -1.65 6.37
CA MET A 67 13.70 -1.41 7.60
C MET A 67 14.27 -0.16 8.29
N THR A 68 13.49 0.92 8.34
CA THR A 68 13.96 2.21 8.87
C THR A 68 13.78 2.35 10.38
N GLY A 69 12.86 1.59 10.99
CA GLY A 69 12.72 1.54 12.44
C GLY A 69 11.53 0.69 12.92
N PRO A 70 11.64 -0.02 14.05
CA PRO A 70 10.61 -0.96 14.52
C PRO A 70 9.37 -0.32 15.15
N THR A 71 9.41 0.98 15.43
CA THR A 71 8.31 1.74 16.04
C THR A 71 7.79 2.81 15.08
N PRO A 72 6.53 3.26 15.20
CA PRO A 72 5.97 4.28 14.30
C PRO A 72 6.85 5.52 14.11
N TYR A 73 7.37 6.10 15.20
CA TYR A 73 8.22 7.29 15.13
C TYR A 73 9.64 6.98 14.68
N SER A 74 10.22 5.83 15.03
CA SER A 74 11.55 5.46 14.50
C SER A 74 11.49 5.16 13.01
N TYR A 75 10.43 4.48 12.56
CA TYR A 75 10.13 4.26 11.14
C TYR A 75 10.08 5.58 10.38
N ALA A 76 9.30 6.56 10.86
CA ALA A 76 9.20 7.86 10.21
C ALA A 76 10.52 8.63 10.25
N ALA A 77 11.21 8.67 11.39
CA ALA A 77 12.50 9.36 11.52
C ALA A 77 13.57 8.78 10.58
N GLY A 78 13.58 7.46 10.35
CA GLY A 78 14.51 6.82 9.42
C GLY A 78 14.07 6.90 7.95
N ALA A 79 12.77 7.03 7.67
CA ALA A 79 12.26 7.14 6.30
C ALA A 79 12.27 8.58 5.76
N MET A 80 12.16 9.59 6.62
CA MET A 80 12.16 11.00 6.18
C MET A 80 13.41 11.43 5.39
N PRO A 81 14.65 11.09 5.81
CA PRO A 81 15.85 11.47 5.05
C PRO A 81 15.85 10.94 3.62
N LEU A 82 15.29 9.74 3.41
CA LEU A 82 15.23 9.11 2.09
C LEU A 82 14.34 9.88 1.11
N LEU A 83 13.32 10.59 1.62
CA LEU A 83 12.48 11.42 0.75
C LEU A 83 13.30 12.51 0.05
N HIS A 84 14.29 13.05 0.76
CA HIS A 84 15.22 14.06 0.25
C HIS A 84 16.35 13.41 -0.56
N ASP A 85 17.06 12.45 0.05
CA ASP A 85 18.28 11.86 -0.51
C ASP A 85 18.03 11.11 -1.83
N GLU A 86 16.87 10.46 -1.96
CA GLU A 86 16.49 9.69 -3.15
C GLU A 86 15.60 10.47 -4.13
N HIS A 87 15.40 11.78 -3.89
CA HIS A 87 14.61 12.68 -4.75
C HIS A 87 13.21 12.13 -5.10
N ILE A 88 12.48 11.68 -4.08
CA ILE A 88 11.20 10.99 -4.24
C ILE A 88 10.15 11.92 -4.85
N SER A 89 9.54 11.50 -5.97
CA SER A 89 8.50 12.29 -6.65
C SER A 89 7.08 11.92 -6.22
N VAL A 90 6.89 10.68 -5.77
CA VAL A 90 5.61 10.16 -5.28
C VAL A 90 5.89 9.36 -4.02
N ASN A 91 5.28 9.75 -2.91
CA ASN A 91 5.40 9.07 -1.63
C ASN A 91 4.08 8.37 -1.30
N ILE A 92 4.13 7.03 -1.24
CA ILE A 92 2.96 6.19 -0.98
C ILE A 92 3.14 5.52 0.37
N VAL A 93 2.24 5.81 1.30
CA VAL A 93 2.25 5.24 2.65
C VAL A 93 0.97 4.42 2.85
N THR A 94 1.15 3.12 3.13
CA THR A 94 0.04 2.17 3.35
C THR A 94 0.32 1.25 4.53
N GLY A 95 -0.70 0.90 5.31
CA GLY A 95 -0.58 -0.03 6.43
C GLY A 95 -1.33 0.44 7.67
N LYS A 96 -0.84 0.03 8.86
CA LYS A 96 -1.33 0.58 10.12
C LYS A 96 -0.51 1.81 10.48
N VAL A 97 -0.91 2.97 9.97
CA VAL A 97 -0.18 4.24 10.10
C VAL A 97 -1.02 5.26 10.85
N GLY A 98 -0.46 5.87 11.88
CA GLY A 98 -1.05 6.96 12.68
C GLY A 98 -0.50 8.34 12.32
N ILE A 99 -0.14 9.11 13.35
CA ILE A 99 0.39 10.48 13.24
C ILE A 99 1.72 10.53 12.49
N GLU A 100 2.51 9.48 12.59
CA GLU A 100 3.78 9.35 11.86
C GLU A 100 3.60 9.47 10.34
N GLY A 101 2.42 9.13 9.81
CA GLY A 101 2.08 9.34 8.41
C GLY A 101 2.00 10.81 8.01
N ALA A 102 1.50 11.69 8.88
CA ALA A 102 1.50 13.14 8.63
C ALA A 102 2.91 13.74 8.68
N LEU A 103 3.81 13.17 9.49
CA LEU A 103 5.21 13.60 9.49
C LEU A 103 5.89 13.24 8.15
N LEU A 104 5.60 12.05 7.62
CA LEU A 104 6.08 11.63 6.30
C LEU A 104 5.46 12.45 5.16
N ALA A 105 4.17 12.80 5.27
CA ALA A 105 3.50 13.68 4.33
C ALA A 105 4.16 15.06 4.29
N GLU A 106 4.40 15.67 5.45
CA GLU A 106 5.06 16.97 5.55
C GLU A 106 6.51 16.94 5.05
N ALA A 107 7.25 15.89 5.35
CA ALA A 107 8.60 15.71 4.82
C ALA A 107 8.60 15.58 3.29
N GLY A 108 7.69 14.78 2.72
CA GLY A 108 7.55 14.62 1.26
C GLY A 108 7.11 15.92 0.58
N ARG A 109 6.22 16.68 1.22
CA ARG A 109 5.74 17.98 0.72
C ARG A 109 6.88 18.99 0.57
N ARG A 110 7.89 18.95 1.44
CA ARG A 110 9.09 19.83 1.32
C ARG A 110 9.92 19.52 0.07
N GLU A 111 9.87 18.28 -0.39
CA GLU A 111 10.50 17.80 -1.62
C GLU A 111 9.59 17.89 -2.85
N ASN A 112 8.38 18.45 -2.70
CA ASN A 112 7.32 18.48 -3.71
C ASN A 112 6.88 17.08 -4.20
N ALA A 113 6.99 16.07 -3.32
CA ALA A 113 6.51 14.72 -3.60
C ALA A 113 4.98 14.66 -3.51
N PHE A 114 4.33 14.05 -4.50
CA PHE A 114 2.90 13.75 -4.46
C PHE A 114 2.63 12.67 -3.40
N PHE A 115 1.72 12.94 -2.46
CA PHE A 115 1.50 12.08 -1.30
C PHE A 115 0.18 11.30 -1.38
N ILE A 116 0.29 9.97 -1.30
CA ILE A 116 -0.85 9.04 -1.21
C ILE A 116 -0.78 8.34 0.16
N GLY A 117 -1.78 8.60 1.00
CA GLY A 117 -1.89 8.01 2.32
C GLY A 117 -3.07 7.03 2.42
N ALA A 118 -2.80 5.83 2.94
CA ALA A 118 -3.80 4.84 3.29
C ALA A 118 -3.50 4.23 4.66
N SER A 119 -4.50 4.21 5.55
CA SER A 119 -4.34 3.57 6.87
C SER A 119 -5.46 2.59 7.15
N THR A 120 -5.14 1.46 7.78
CA THR A 120 -6.13 0.54 8.36
C THR A 120 -6.62 1.00 9.72
N ASP A 121 -5.98 2.00 10.34
CA ASP A 121 -6.38 2.57 11.62
C ASP A 121 -7.29 3.80 11.39
N PRO A 122 -8.52 3.85 11.96
CA PRO A 122 -9.42 4.99 11.76
C PRO A 122 -8.83 6.33 12.21
N SER A 123 -8.05 6.36 13.28
CA SER A 123 -7.36 7.56 13.76
C SER A 123 -6.29 7.99 12.75
N GLY A 124 -5.58 7.01 12.19
CA GLY A 124 -4.66 7.20 11.08
C GLY A 124 -5.32 7.77 9.83
N GLN A 125 -6.48 7.24 9.43
CA GLN A 125 -7.25 7.76 8.29
C GLN A 125 -7.65 9.22 8.50
N ALA A 126 -8.11 9.58 9.70
CA ALA A 126 -8.48 10.96 10.03
C ALA A 126 -7.28 11.91 9.94
N VAL A 127 -6.07 11.45 10.27
CA VAL A 127 -4.84 12.22 10.13
C VAL A 127 -4.39 12.33 8.67
N LEU A 128 -4.45 11.24 7.91
CA LEU A 128 -3.99 11.19 6.53
C LEU A 128 -4.92 11.94 5.56
N TYR A 129 -6.21 12.00 5.86
CA TYR A 129 -7.22 12.65 5.02
C TYR A 129 -6.88 14.11 4.64
N PRO A 130 -6.56 15.02 5.56
CA PRO A 130 -6.24 16.41 5.22
C PRO A 130 -4.83 16.63 4.65
N VAL A 131 -3.91 15.67 4.79
CA VAL A 131 -2.50 15.84 4.38
C VAL A 131 -2.15 15.09 3.09
N SER A 132 -3.06 14.25 2.58
CA SER A 132 -2.87 13.52 1.32
C SER A 132 -3.40 14.30 0.14
N ASP A 133 -2.62 14.34 -0.94
CA ASP A 133 -3.10 14.85 -2.24
C ASP A 133 -4.22 13.95 -2.78
N GLN A 134 -4.10 12.63 -2.51
CA GLN A 134 -5.14 11.65 -2.78
C GLN A 134 -5.29 10.68 -1.59
N PRO A 135 -6.22 10.94 -0.65
CA PRO A 135 -6.47 10.05 0.47
C PRO A 135 -7.21 8.79 0.01
N LEU A 136 -6.80 7.61 0.52
CA LEU A 136 -7.50 6.35 0.30
C LEU A 136 -8.15 5.89 1.60
N ILE A 137 -9.49 5.76 1.61
CA ILE A 137 -10.24 5.41 2.82
C ILE A 137 -10.84 4.01 2.72
N GLY A 138 -10.73 3.23 3.80
CA GLY A 138 -11.38 1.94 3.91
C GLY A 138 -10.98 0.95 2.82
N GLU A 139 -11.91 0.61 1.92
CA GLU A 139 -11.67 -0.37 0.87
C GLU A 139 -10.92 0.17 -0.35
N GLU A 140 -10.83 1.50 -0.51
CA GLU A 140 -10.09 2.15 -1.60
C GLU A 140 -8.59 1.83 -1.54
N MET A 141 -8.06 1.56 -0.35
CA MET A 141 -6.70 1.07 -0.16
C MET A 141 -6.46 -0.17 -1.03
N PHE A 142 -7.41 -1.12 -1.10
CA PHE A 142 -7.28 -2.33 -1.91
C PHE A 142 -7.50 -2.11 -3.41
N ALA A 143 -8.09 -0.97 -3.79
CA ALA A 143 -8.24 -0.55 -5.17
C ALA A 143 -6.97 0.14 -5.73
N THR A 144 -5.92 0.35 -4.92
CA THR A 144 -4.68 1.03 -5.34
C THR A 144 -4.08 0.47 -6.63
N ARG A 145 -4.20 -0.84 -6.87
CA ARG A 145 -3.69 -1.44 -8.11
C ARG A 145 -4.38 -0.91 -9.37
N ALA A 146 -5.66 -0.54 -9.31
CA ALA A 146 -6.35 0.10 -10.42
C ALA A 146 -5.87 1.54 -10.66
N ILE A 147 -5.36 2.21 -9.62
CA ILE A 147 -4.72 3.53 -9.73
C ILE A 147 -3.34 3.40 -10.40
N LEU A 148 -2.58 2.37 -10.03
CA LEU A 148 -1.21 2.13 -10.52
C LEU A 148 -1.16 1.49 -11.92
N GLU A 149 -2.16 0.68 -12.28
CA GLU A 149 -2.27 0.00 -13.58
C GLU A 149 -3.69 0.22 -14.16
N PRO A 150 -4.04 1.43 -14.62
CA PRO A 150 -5.39 1.74 -15.12
C PRO A 150 -5.76 0.91 -16.36
N ASP A 151 -4.78 0.59 -17.19
CA ASP A 151 -4.97 -0.08 -18.48
C ASP A 151 -4.94 -1.61 -18.41
N GLN A 152 -4.67 -2.20 -17.22
CA GLN A 152 -4.61 -3.65 -17.09
C GLN A 152 -5.96 -4.25 -16.69
N PRO A 153 -6.62 -5.06 -17.56
CA PRO A 153 -7.94 -5.63 -17.28
C PRO A 153 -7.97 -6.55 -16.05
N ALA A 154 -6.81 -7.11 -15.63
CA ALA A 154 -6.69 -7.96 -14.45
C ALA A 154 -6.87 -7.21 -13.11
N SER A 155 -6.62 -5.89 -13.06
CA SER A 155 -6.76 -5.10 -11.82
C SER A 155 -8.23 -4.88 -11.43
N THR A 156 -9.14 -4.88 -12.41
CA THR A 156 -10.59 -4.71 -12.19
C THR A 156 -11.33 -6.02 -11.90
N ALA A 157 -10.74 -7.18 -12.21
CA ALA A 157 -11.40 -8.47 -12.09
C ALA A 157 -11.59 -8.92 -10.63
N SER A 158 -10.59 -8.72 -9.78
CA SER A 158 -10.67 -9.07 -8.35
C SER A 158 -11.69 -8.21 -7.60
N VAL A 159 -11.70 -6.90 -7.87
CA VAL A 159 -12.65 -5.95 -7.27
C VAL A 159 -14.09 -6.30 -7.65
N LYS A 160 -14.35 -6.58 -8.94
CA LYS A 160 -15.68 -6.99 -9.41
C LYS A 160 -16.13 -8.30 -8.78
N THR A 161 -15.22 -9.27 -8.61
CA THR A 161 -15.55 -10.56 -7.99
C THR A 161 -15.91 -10.39 -6.51
N GLN A 162 -15.15 -9.57 -5.78
CA GLN A 162 -15.43 -9.27 -4.38
C GLN A 162 -16.79 -8.58 -4.20
N ASP A 163 -17.12 -7.65 -5.09
CA ASP A 163 -18.38 -6.90 -5.04
C ASP A 163 -19.60 -7.80 -5.31
N VAL A 164 -19.51 -8.68 -6.32
CA VAL A 164 -20.55 -9.68 -6.60
C VAL A 164 -20.75 -10.62 -5.41
N LEU A 165 -19.67 -11.13 -4.81
CA LEU A 165 -19.77 -12.03 -3.64
C LEU A 165 -20.44 -11.32 -2.45
N ARG A 166 -20.12 -10.04 -2.23
CA ARG A 166 -20.72 -9.23 -1.17
C ARG A 166 -22.23 -9.09 -1.37
N ILE A 167 -22.67 -8.78 -2.59
CA ILE A 167 -24.10 -8.67 -2.93
C ILE A 167 -24.81 -10.00 -2.68
N VAL A 168 -24.23 -11.13 -3.14
CA VAL A 168 -24.80 -12.46 -2.93
C VAL A 168 -24.95 -12.78 -1.44
N LEU A 169 -23.93 -12.49 -0.63
CA LEU A 169 -23.99 -12.70 0.82
C LEU A 169 -25.04 -11.81 1.50
N CYS A 170 -25.13 -10.53 1.12
CA CYS A 170 -26.16 -9.62 1.63
C CYS A 170 -27.57 -10.13 1.31
N VAL A 171 -27.81 -10.57 0.07
CA VAL A 171 -29.12 -11.12 -0.33
C VAL A 171 -29.42 -12.43 0.41
N ALA A 172 -28.44 -13.32 0.58
CA ALA A 172 -28.62 -14.55 1.33
C ALA A 172 -28.94 -14.30 2.81
N MET A 173 -28.27 -13.34 3.44
CA MET A 173 -28.53 -12.94 4.83
C MET A 173 -29.93 -12.31 4.99
N LEU A 174 -30.32 -11.42 4.08
CA LEU A 174 -31.66 -10.81 4.07
C LEU A 174 -32.75 -11.85 3.83
N GLY A 175 -32.54 -12.76 2.88
CA GLY A 175 -33.45 -13.87 2.60
C GLY A 175 -33.62 -14.78 3.82
N GLY A 176 -32.51 -15.20 4.45
CA GLY A 176 -32.54 -16.02 5.66
C GLY A 176 -33.24 -15.31 6.83
N ALA A 177 -33.01 -14.01 7.01
CA ALA A 177 -33.68 -13.21 8.03
C ALA A 177 -35.21 -13.14 7.79
N LEU A 178 -35.64 -12.95 6.54
CA LEU A 178 -37.06 -12.92 6.17
C LEU A 178 -37.73 -14.29 6.36
N LEU A 179 -37.09 -15.39 5.94
CA LEU A 179 -37.62 -16.75 6.13
C LEU A 179 -37.84 -17.06 7.62
N LYS A 180 -36.90 -16.65 8.48
CA LYS A 180 -37.02 -16.77 9.94
C LYS A 180 -38.19 -15.93 10.49
N LEU A 181 -38.39 -14.72 9.95
CA LEU A 181 -39.46 -13.82 10.38
C LEU A 181 -40.87 -14.34 10.03
N VAL A 182 -40.99 -15.04 8.89
CA VAL A 182 -42.25 -15.64 8.43
C VAL A 182 -42.47 -17.04 9.04
N GLY A 183 -41.54 -17.53 9.88
CA GLY A 183 -41.66 -18.80 10.59
C GLY A 183 -41.45 -20.04 9.71
N ALA A 184 -40.83 -19.86 8.55
CA ALA A 184 -40.45 -20.96 7.65
C ALA A 184 -39.10 -21.60 8.01
N LEU A 185 -38.38 -21.01 8.97
CA LEU A 185 -37.12 -21.48 9.56
C LEU A 185 -37.06 -21.16 11.05
#